data_AF-A0A0Q8E8Q6-F1
#
_entry.id   AF-A0A0Q8E8Q6-F1
#
_cell.length_a   1.000
_cell.length_b   1.000
_cell.length_c   1.000
_cell.angle_alpha   90.00
_cell.angle_beta   90.00
_cell.angle_gamma   90.00
#
_symmetry.space_group_name_H-M   'P 1'
#
loop_
_entity.id
_entity.type
_entity.pdbx_description
1 polymer ?
#
loop_
_entity_poly.entity_id
_entity_poly.type
_entity_poly.pdbx_seq_one_letter_code
_entity_poly.pdbx_strand_id
1 'polypeptide(L)'
;MKTPADAQALRAEFDRRAQAAAAEAKVYERLRDTVADIPRLGQLWDELVANPVDFAIVLPSDPTPRPPSATADPPMPPEQRPDTGTILALMGQAPQRLWSAEDVRVALGAASRRSVRQVLRDMAGQGLLEEIQRKARHVLFRIPSATRPPT
;
A
#
# COMPACT_ATOMS: atom_id res chain seq x y z
N MET A 1 -7.27 37.86 50.18
CA MET A 1 -6.11 36.98 50.31
C MET A 1 -6.24 35.90 49.24
N LYS A 2 -5.28 35.76 48.31
CA LYS A 2 -5.27 34.67 47.32
C LYS A 2 -4.88 33.39 48.04
N THR A 3 -5.75 32.39 47.98
CA THR A 3 -5.61 31.12 48.69
C THR A 3 -4.46 30.28 48.10
N PRO A 4 -3.75 29.47 48.90
CA PRO A 4 -2.67 28.61 48.42
C PRO A 4 -3.13 27.59 47.35
N ALA A 5 -4.41 27.24 47.34
CA ALA A 5 -5.03 26.41 46.30
C ALA A 5 -4.99 27.06 44.91
N ASP A 6 -5.12 28.39 44.81
CA ASP A 6 -5.10 29.11 43.53
C ASP A 6 -3.68 29.17 42.95
N ALA A 7 -2.67 29.26 43.81
CA ALA A 7 -1.27 29.25 43.39
C ALA A 7 -0.86 27.87 42.85
N GLN A 8 -1.34 26.78 43.45
CA GLN A 8 -1.12 25.43 42.95
C GLN A 8 -1.82 25.17 41.61
N ALA A 9 -3.06 25.66 41.45
CA ALA A 9 -3.78 25.56 40.19
C ALA A 9 -3.07 26.31 39.05
N LEU A 10 -2.56 27.52 39.31
CA LEU A 10 -1.77 28.28 38.34
C LEU A 10 -0.45 27.60 37.99
N ARG A 11 0.21 26.97 38.98
CA ARG A 11 1.43 26.18 38.74
C ARG A 11 1.17 24.98 37.83
N ALA A 12 0.12 24.22 38.12
CA ALA A 12 -0.26 23.06 37.32
C ALA A 12 -0.62 23.45 35.87
N GLU A 13 -1.31 24.57 35.68
CA GLU A 13 -1.64 25.09 34.35
C GLU A 13 -0.39 25.56 33.59
N PHE A 14 0.56 26.20 34.28
CA PHE A 14 1.84 26.58 33.69
C PHE A 14 2.65 25.35 33.28
N ASP A 15 2.75 24.34 34.15
CA ASP A 15 3.50 23.11 33.88
C ASP A 15 2.88 22.34 32.70
N ARG A 16 1.54 22.29 32.62
CA ARG A 16 0.82 21.71 31.47
C ARG A 16 1.16 22.42 30.17
N ARG A 17 1.16 23.76 30.16
CA ARG A 17 1.51 24.55 28.97
C ARG A 17 2.97 24.41 28.58
N ALA A 18 3.87 24.35 29.57
CA ALA A 18 5.29 24.10 29.34
C ALA A 18 5.53 22.73 28.70
N GLN A 19 4.83 21.68 29.17
CA GLN A 19 4.90 20.35 28.58
C GLN A 19 4.32 20.32 27.16
N ALA A 20 3.20 21.00 26.90
CA ALA A 20 2.62 21.10 25.58
C ALA A 20 3.57 21.79 24.59
N ALA A 21 4.18 22.92 24.98
CA ALA A 21 5.15 23.63 24.17
C ALA A 21 6.42 22.80 23.91
N ALA A 22 6.90 22.03 24.91
CA ALA A 22 8.03 21.13 24.74
C ALA A 22 7.70 19.96 23.79
N ALA A 23 6.47 19.44 23.80
CA ALA A 23 6.03 18.43 22.86
C ALA A 23 5.94 18.98 21.43
N GLU A 24 5.45 20.20 21.27
CA GLU A 24 5.38 20.89 19.99
C GLU A 24 6.79 21.17 19.40
N ALA A 25 7.74 21.61 20.23
CA ALA A 25 9.13 21.80 19.84
C ALA A 25 9.76 20.51 19.29
N LYS A 26 9.50 19.35 19.92
CA LYS A 26 9.99 18.04 19.45
C LYS A 26 9.42 17.66 18.08
N VAL A 27 8.19 18.05 17.78
CA VAL A 27 7.59 17.83 16.45
C VAL A 27 8.32 18.65 15.39
N TYR A 28 8.63 19.91 15.69
CA TYR A 28 9.39 20.78 14.78
C TYR A 28 10.84 20.34 14.59
N GLU A 29 11.50 19.82 15.64
CA GLU A 29 12.83 19.22 15.51
C GLU A 29 12.79 18.01 14.58
N ARG A 30 11.84 17.09 14.77
CA ARG A 30 11.68 15.93 13.87
C ARG A 30 11.41 16.35 12.43
N LEU A 31 10.55 17.36 12.22
CA LEU A 31 10.30 17.90 10.88
C LEU A 31 11.58 18.47 10.27
N ARG A 32 12.35 19.23 11.04
CA ARG A 32 13.64 19.77 10.60
C ARG A 32 14.62 18.66 10.21
N ASP A 33 14.72 17.60 11.01
CA ASP A 33 15.62 16.48 10.71
C ASP A 33 15.18 15.75 9.43
N THR A 34 13.88 15.51 9.25
CA THR A 34 13.38 14.90 8.00
C THR A 34 13.63 15.77 6.77
N VAL A 35 13.62 17.10 6.92
CA VAL A 35 13.97 18.03 5.83
C VAL A 35 15.47 18.01 5.56
N ALA A 36 16.30 17.88 6.60
CA ALA A 36 17.75 17.75 6.46
C ALA A 36 18.17 16.45 5.76
N ASP A 37 17.34 15.40 5.82
CA ASP A 37 17.58 14.13 5.12
C ASP A 37 17.26 14.16 3.62
N ILE A 38 16.50 15.16 3.13
CA ILE A 38 16.08 15.24 1.72
C ILE A 38 17.26 15.23 0.73
N PRO A 39 18.34 16.02 0.93
CA PRO A 39 19.52 15.96 0.06
C PRO A 39 20.18 14.58 0.04
N ARG A 40 20.26 13.91 1.20
CA ARG A 40 20.83 12.56 1.34
C ARG A 40 19.98 11.53 0.60
N LEU A 41 18.65 11.62 0.68
CA LEU A 41 17.75 10.76 -0.08
C LEU A 41 17.88 10.98 -1.60
N GLY A 42 18.11 12.22 -2.04
CA GLY A 42 18.43 12.53 -3.42
C GLY A 42 19.70 11.84 -3.89
N GLN A 43 20.78 11.91 -3.10
CA GLN A 43 22.04 11.23 -3.40
C GLN A 43 21.87 9.70 -3.50
N LEU A 44 21.15 9.10 -2.54
CA LEU A 44 20.85 7.65 -2.58
C LEU A 44 20.01 7.26 -3.80
N TRP A 45 19.11 8.14 -4.24
CA TRP A 45 18.34 7.93 -5.47
C TRP A 45 19.23 8.01 -6.71
N ASP A 46 20.09 9.01 -6.80
CA ASP A 46 21.03 9.16 -7.92
C ASP A 46 22.02 7.98 -7.98
N GLU A 47 22.51 7.51 -6.83
CA GLU A 47 23.33 6.30 -6.71
C GLU A 47 22.59 5.05 -7.18
N LEU A 48 21.30 4.91 -6.83
CA LEU A 48 20.47 3.80 -7.27
C LEU A 48 20.20 3.85 -8.79
N VAL A 49 20.04 5.03 -9.36
CA VAL A 49 19.86 5.21 -10.82
C VAL A 49 21.16 4.90 -11.55
N ALA A 50 22.30 5.32 -11.01
CA ALA A 50 23.62 5.05 -11.60
C ALA A 50 24.03 3.58 -11.47
N ASN A 51 23.68 2.93 -10.36
CA ASN A 51 23.94 1.52 -10.08
C ASN A 51 22.63 0.81 -9.72
N PRO A 52 21.82 0.44 -10.72
CA PRO A 52 20.57 -0.25 -10.47
C PRO A 52 20.86 -1.57 -9.74
N VAL A 53 20.30 -1.71 -8.54
CA VAL A 53 20.39 -2.96 -7.77
C VAL A 53 19.79 -4.08 -8.61
N ASP A 54 20.55 -5.15 -8.81
CA ASP A 54 20.02 -6.37 -9.39
C ASP A 54 19.09 -7.04 -8.36
N PHE A 55 17.80 -6.76 -8.48
CA PHE A 55 16.76 -7.30 -7.60
C PHE A 55 16.67 -8.83 -7.67
N ALA A 56 17.35 -9.50 -8.61
CA ALA A 56 17.48 -10.95 -8.63
C ALA A 56 18.36 -11.50 -7.50
N ILE A 57 19.27 -10.69 -6.93
CA ILE A 57 20.22 -11.10 -5.89
C ILE A 57 19.65 -10.89 -4.47
N VAL A 58 18.76 -9.90 -4.30
CA VAL A 58 18.22 -9.50 -2.98
C VAL A 58 16.96 -10.29 -2.58
N LEU A 59 16.24 -10.84 -3.56
CA LEU A 59 15.17 -11.80 -3.30
C LEU A 59 15.78 -13.20 -3.26
N PRO A 60 15.41 -14.08 -2.31
CA PRO A 60 15.88 -15.47 -2.31
C PRO A 60 15.47 -16.11 -3.64
N SER A 61 16.43 -16.25 -4.54
CA SER A 61 16.27 -16.96 -5.79
C SER A 61 16.14 -18.44 -5.45
N ASP A 62 14.94 -18.97 -5.65
CA ASP A 62 14.68 -20.40 -5.72
C ASP A 62 15.67 -21.04 -6.73
N PRO A 63 16.43 -22.08 -6.37
CA PRO A 63 17.45 -22.66 -7.23
C PRO A 63 16.79 -23.57 -8.27
N THR A 64 16.15 -23.00 -9.29
CA THR A 64 15.66 -23.77 -10.44
C THR A 64 16.64 -23.62 -11.60
N PRO A 65 17.20 -24.72 -12.15
CA PRO A 65 18.28 -24.65 -13.13
C PRO A 65 17.80 -24.06 -14.45
N ARG A 66 18.55 -23.09 -14.97
CA ARG A 66 18.30 -22.41 -16.24
C ARG A 66 18.99 -23.17 -17.39
N PRO A 67 18.29 -23.60 -18.46
CA PRO A 67 18.95 -24.07 -19.68
C PRO A 67 19.29 -22.88 -20.62
N PRO A 68 20.22 -23.06 -21.57
CA PRO A 68 20.83 -21.96 -22.33
C PRO A 68 19.95 -21.44 -23.47
N SER A 69 20.15 -20.16 -23.77
CA SER A 69 19.50 -19.31 -24.78
C SER A 69 19.13 -19.97 -26.11
N ALA A 70 17.88 -19.75 -26.56
CA ALA A 70 17.56 -19.58 -27.99
C ALA A 70 16.19 -18.89 -28.17
N THR A 71 16.22 -17.77 -28.87
CA THR A 71 15.18 -17.16 -29.73
C THR A 71 13.77 -17.77 -29.70
N ALA A 72 12.83 -17.01 -29.13
CA ALA A 72 11.38 -16.93 -29.38
C ALA A 72 10.66 -16.73 -28.05
N ASP A 73 9.84 -15.67 -27.96
CA ASP A 73 8.87 -15.47 -26.89
C ASP A 73 8.10 -16.78 -26.60
N PRO A 74 8.20 -17.35 -25.40
CA PRO A 74 7.22 -18.32 -24.94
C PRO A 74 6.03 -17.55 -24.35
N PRO A 75 4.78 -17.82 -24.77
CA PRO A 75 3.62 -17.33 -24.02
C PRO A 75 3.73 -17.87 -22.59
N MET A 76 3.71 -16.95 -21.60
CA MET A 76 3.84 -17.32 -20.18
C MET A 76 2.88 -18.46 -19.81
N PRO A 77 3.32 -19.43 -18.98
CA PRO A 77 2.45 -20.51 -18.52
C PRO A 77 1.26 -19.93 -17.72
N PRO A 78 0.03 -20.43 -17.95
CA PRO A 78 -1.19 -19.97 -17.28
C PRO A 78 -1.22 -20.25 -15.77
N GLU A 79 -0.27 -21.03 -15.24
CA GLU A 79 -0.26 -21.54 -13.86
C GLU A 79 -0.01 -20.46 -12.79
N GLN A 80 0.43 -19.25 -13.17
CA GLN A 80 0.68 -18.14 -12.22
C GLN A 80 -0.34 -17.00 -12.34
N ARG A 81 -1.37 -17.16 -13.19
CA ARG A 81 -2.49 -16.21 -13.22
C ARG A 81 -3.48 -16.62 -12.13
N PRO A 82 -3.84 -15.71 -11.21
CA PRO A 82 -4.87 -16.00 -10.23
C PRO A 82 -6.17 -16.30 -10.98
N ASP A 83 -6.76 -17.46 -10.67
CA ASP A 83 -7.98 -17.92 -11.33
C ASP A 83 -9.15 -16.98 -11.04
N THR A 84 -9.88 -16.61 -12.09
CA THR A 84 -11.01 -15.69 -12.06
C THR A 84 -12.11 -16.19 -11.11
N GLY A 85 -12.39 -17.50 -11.14
CA GLY A 85 -13.39 -18.12 -10.27
C GLY A 85 -13.02 -18.01 -8.80
N THR A 86 -11.74 -18.20 -8.48
CA THR A 86 -11.19 -18.08 -7.14
C THR A 86 -11.25 -16.64 -6.61
N ILE A 87 -10.98 -15.64 -7.46
CA ILE A 87 -11.12 -14.21 -7.10
C ILE A 87 -12.59 -13.88 -6.79
N LEU A 88 -13.53 -14.32 -7.63
CA LEU A 88 -14.95 -14.08 -7.41
C LEU A 88 -15.47 -14.77 -6.14
N ALA A 89 -15.04 -16.01 -5.88
CA ALA A 89 -15.40 -16.73 -4.66
C ALA A 89 -14.88 -16.00 -3.41
N LEU A 90 -13.63 -15.52 -3.43
CA LEU A 90 -13.04 -14.74 -2.34
C LEU A 90 -13.80 -13.44 -2.10
N MET A 91 -14.03 -12.65 -3.15
CA MET A 91 -14.75 -11.38 -3.02
C MET A 91 -16.23 -11.60 -2.64
N GLY A 92 -16.80 -12.75 -3.02
CA GLY A 92 -18.16 -13.16 -2.69
C GLY A 92 -18.38 -13.47 -1.21
N GLN A 93 -17.31 -13.77 -0.45
CA GLN A 93 -17.39 -13.90 1.01
C GLN A 93 -17.66 -12.56 1.71
N ALA A 94 -17.30 -11.44 1.06
CA ALA A 94 -17.50 -10.09 1.58
C ALA A 94 -17.89 -9.12 0.45
N PRO A 95 -19.12 -9.20 -0.09
CA PRO A 95 -19.52 -8.46 -1.29
C PRO A 95 -19.59 -6.94 -1.08
N GLN A 96 -19.74 -6.49 0.17
CA GLN A 96 -19.76 -5.08 0.55
C GLN A 96 -18.34 -4.49 0.75
N ARG A 97 -17.31 -5.33 0.81
CA ARG A 97 -15.93 -4.91 1.03
C ARG A 97 -15.33 -4.40 -0.28
N LEU A 98 -14.59 -3.29 -0.18
CA LEU A 98 -13.73 -2.82 -1.26
C LEU A 98 -12.39 -3.55 -1.19
N TRP A 99 -11.97 -4.13 -2.30
CA TRP A 99 -10.75 -4.92 -2.40
C TRP A 99 -9.70 -4.17 -3.22
N SER A 100 -8.49 -4.04 -2.68
CA SER A 100 -7.33 -3.63 -3.48
C SER A 100 -6.68 -4.83 -4.16
N ALA A 101 -5.88 -4.59 -5.21
CA ALA A 101 -5.08 -5.65 -5.82
C ALA A 101 -4.09 -6.29 -4.83
N GLU A 102 -3.69 -5.56 -3.78
CA GLU A 102 -2.83 -6.10 -2.72
C GLU A 102 -3.61 -7.01 -1.77
N ASP A 103 -4.84 -6.63 -1.39
CA ASP A 103 -5.70 -7.47 -0.54
C ASP A 103 -5.98 -8.82 -1.19
N VAL A 104 -6.29 -8.81 -2.50
CA VAL A 104 -6.54 -10.03 -3.28
C VAL A 104 -5.26 -10.86 -3.40
N ARG A 105 -4.10 -10.22 -3.60
CA ARG A 105 -2.81 -10.92 -3.65
C ARG A 105 -2.50 -11.62 -2.33
N VAL A 106 -2.67 -10.94 -1.20
CA VAL A 106 -2.43 -11.50 0.15
C VAL A 106 -3.40 -12.64 0.43
N ALA A 107 -4.69 -12.46 0.14
CA ALA A 107 -5.71 -13.46 0.40
C ALA A 107 -5.56 -14.72 -0.47
N LEU A 108 -5.06 -14.58 -1.70
CA LEU A 108 -4.81 -15.71 -2.61
C LEU A 108 -3.40 -16.29 -2.47
N GLY A 109 -2.52 -15.69 -1.66
CA GLY A 109 -1.10 -16.05 -1.62
C GLY A 109 -0.38 -15.86 -2.96
N ALA A 110 -0.88 -14.97 -3.82
CA ALA A 110 -0.36 -14.80 -5.17
C ALA A 110 1.03 -14.11 -5.18
N ALA A 111 1.91 -14.59 -6.06
CA ALA A 111 3.28 -14.10 -6.16
C ALA A 111 3.37 -12.66 -6.71
N SER A 112 2.43 -12.23 -7.58
CA SER A 112 2.55 -10.96 -8.31
C SER A 112 1.33 -10.06 -8.19
N ARG A 113 1.52 -8.88 -7.57
CA ARG A 113 0.51 -7.80 -7.52
C ARG A 113 0.13 -7.30 -8.92
N ARG A 114 1.08 -7.26 -9.86
CA ARG A 114 0.86 -6.79 -11.23
C ARG A 114 -0.07 -7.74 -11.98
N SER A 115 0.13 -9.05 -11.83
CA SER A 115 -0.74 -10.10 -12.40
C SER A 115 -2.16 -9.97 -11.86
N VAL A 116 -2.32 -9.90 -10.54
CA VAL A 116 -3.62 -9.72 -9.87
C VAL A 116 -4.32 -8.44 -10.34
N ARG A 117 -3.60 -7.33 -10.44
CA ARG A 117 -4.17 -6.06 -10.94
C ARG A 117 -4.64 -6.15 -12.39
N GLN A 118 -3.90 -6.86 -13.25
CA GLN A 118 -4.29 -7.03 -14.64
C GLN A 118 -5.57 -7.85 -14.73
N VAL A 119 -5.66 -8.98 -14.01
CA VAL A 119 -6.86 -9.82 -13.97
C VAL A 119 -8.06 -9.05 -13.43
N LEU A 120 -7.90 -8.28 -12.34
CA LEU A 120 -8.99 -7.46 -11.80
C LEU A 120 -9.47 -6.38 -12.78
N ARG A 121 -8.57 -5.78 -13.56
CA ARG A 121 -8.95 -4.84 -14.63
C ARG A 121 -9.65 -5.53 -15.79
N ASP A 122 -9.17 -6.70 -16.19
CA ASP A 122 -9.78 -7.48 -17.27
C ASP A 122 -11.20 -7.90 -16.85
N MET A 123 -11.39 -8.33 -15.60
CA MET A 123 -12.70 -8.64 -15.00
C MET A 123 -13.60 -7.40 -14.90
N ALA A 124 -13.05 -6.23 -14.56
CA ALA A 124 -13.81 -4.99 -14.55
C ALA A 124 -14.23 -4.57 -15.97
N GLY A 125 -13.35 -4.73 -16.97
CA GLY A 125 -13.66 -4.50 -18.38
C GLY A 125 -14.72 -5.47 -18.94
N GLN A 126 -14.83 -6.67 -18.36
CA GLN A 126 -15.87 -7.66 -18.66
C GLN A 126 -17.18 -7.42 -17.89
N GLY A 127 -17.25 -6.40 -17.02
CA GLY A 127 -18.43 -6.09 -16.21
C GLY A 127 -18.66 -7.03 -15.02
N LEU A 128 -17.70 -7.91 -14.70
CA LEU A 128 -17.78 -8.83 -13.56
C LEU A 128 -17.45 -8.14 -12.23
N LEU A 129 -16.70 -7.04 -12.28
CA LEU A 129 -16.29 -6.23 -11.13
C LEU A 129 -16.53 -4.75 -11.43
N GLU A 130 -16.81 -3.97 -10.39
CA GLU A 130 -16.83 -2.52 -10.48
C GLU A 130 -15.49 -1.93 -10.02
N GLU A 131 -14.90 -1.08 -10.86
CA GLU A 131 -13.72 -0.29 -10.52
C GLU A 131 -14.14 1.00 -9.80
N ILE A 132 -13.67 1.18 -8.57
CA ILE A 132 -13.87 2.39 -7.76
C ILE A 132 -12.54 3.11 -7.61
N GLN A 133 -12.42 4.28 -8.23
CA GLN A 133 -11.26 5.16 -8.05
C GLN A 133 -11.46 6.03 -6.82
N ARG A 134 -10.56 5.91 -5.83
CA ARG A 134 -10.45 6.84 -4.70
C ARG A 134 -9.33 7.85 -4.93
N LYS A 135 -9.40 8.98 -4.21
CA LYS A 135 -8.43 10.08 -4.27
C LYS A 135 -6.98 9.55 -4.22
N ALA A 136 -6.11 10.15 -5.02
CA ALA A 136 -4.68 9.82 -5.12
C ALA A 136 -4.32 8.47 -5.78
N ARG A 137 -4.99 8.10 -6.89
CA ARG A 137 -4.64 6.94 -7.75
C ARG A 137 -4.92 5.55 -7.14
N HIS A 138 -5.73 5.48 -6.09
CA HIS A 138 -6.09 4.21 -5.46
C HIS A 138 -7.27 3.58 -6.21
N VAL A 139 -7.03 2.43 -6.83
CA VAL A 139 -8.05 1.66 -7.56
C VAL A 139 -8.49 0.49 -6.68
N LEU A 140 -9.79 0.45 -6.37
CA LEU A 140 -10.44 -0.59 -5.59
C LEU A 140 -11.48 -1.31 -6.45
N PHE A 141 -11.75 -2.56 -6.12
CA PHE A 141 -12.68 -3.42 -6.85
C PHE A 141 -13.76 -3.95 -5.90
N ARG A 142 -14.99 -4.07 -6.40
CA ARG A 142 -16.08 -4.76 -5.69
C ARG A 142 -16.90 -5.60 -6.66
N ILE A 143 -17.61 -6.59 -6.13
CA ILE A 143 -18.63 -7.30 -6.91
C ILE A 143 -19.80 -6.32 -7.15
N PRO A 144 -20.33 -6.23 -8.39
CA PRO A 144 -21.49 -5.41 -8.69
C PRO A 144 -22.61 -5.82 -7.75
N SER A 145 -23.03 -4.91 -6.88
CA SER A 145 -24.20 -5.16 -6.06
C SER A 145 -25.38 -5.09 -7.01
N ALA A 146 -26.10 -6.18 -7.20
CA ALA A 146 -27.32 -6.16 -8.00
C ALA A 146 -28.22 -5.03 -7.49
N THR A 147 -28.31 -3.95 -8.25
CA THR A 147 -29.22 -2.85 -7.98
C THR A 147 -30.62 -3.43 -7.98
N ARG A 148 -31.22 -3.52 -6.78
CA ARG A 148 -32.65 -3.82 -6.61
C ARG A 148 -33.42 -2.92 -7.57
N PRO A 149 -34.28 -3.45 -8.46
CA PRO A 149 -35.06 -2.59 -9.35
C PRO A 149 -35.93 -1.66 -8.48
N PRO A 150 -36.07 -0.37 -8.86
CA PRO A 150 -37.01 0.51 -8.20
C PRO A 150 -38.43 -0.03 -8.43
N THR A 151 -39.12 -0.34 -7.33
CA THR A 151 -40.58 -0.47 -7.29
C THR A 151 -41.25 0.88 -7.41
#